data_AF-Q4WIN5-F1
#
_entry.id   AF-Q4WIN5-F1
#
_cell.length_a   1.000
_cell.length_b   1.000
_cell.length_c   1.000
_cell.angle_alpha   90.00
_cell.angle_beta   90.00
_cell.angle_gamma   90.00
#
_symmetry.space_group_name_H-M   'P 1'
#
loop_
_entity.id
_entity.type
_entity.pdbx_description
1 polymer ?
#
loop_
_entity_poly.entity_id
_entity_poly.type
_entity_poly.pdbx_seq_one_letter_code
_entity_poly.pdbx_strand_id
1 'polypeptide(L)'
;MGDTTTATMPDAPSTQSSTSPTTPSTGYSKHIVLTTYPGQSGIDPVPLVWGAPDAKSRGPVIVTRSAGMLKRRNAIGAHGGSYSIYNALAIAAGDLDVNFRPDFRNSEPTFNFPWQPSWADKTKIVSMDPYGHDIVNQFREELEAGWDIRPTMAVTRANMKLAEIGEAVKNGQLGVDGSIVVDSSGEVRVTKVAVEPVWYLPGVAERFGVDEGTLRRTLFEHTGGSYPELITRPDLKVFLPPIGGLTVYIFGPPERVSDENVKLALRIHDECNGSDVFQSDICTCRPYLAFGIREAIREAQNGGSGVVIYFRKEGRALGEVVKYLVYNARKRGGDTADKYFTRTENIAGVRDMRFQALMPDILHWLGIKKIDRMLSMSNMKHDAIVQSGIKILKRVPIPEELIPSDSRVEIDAKINAGYFTTGKQYTMEELASVRGRGWEKWEDVTH
;
A
#
# COMPACT_ATOMS: atom_id res chain seq x y z
N MET A 1 -8.88 27.87 82.13
CA MET A 1 -9.91 28.09 81.09
C MET A 1 -9.16 28.57 79.88
N GLY A 2 -8.91 27.67 78.93
CA GLY A 2 -8.13 27.96 77.73
C GLY A 2 -8.68 27.13 76.60
N ASP A 3 -9.16 27.83 75.58
CA ASP A 3 -9.58 27.31 74.29
C ASP A 3 -8.45 26.55 73.61
N THR A 4 -8.77 25.42 72.98
CA THR A 4 -7.97 24.91 71.85
C THR A 4 -8.90 24.18 70.90
N THR A 5 -9.20 24.85 69.78
CA THR A 5 -9.92 24.35 68.61
C THR A 5 -9.16 23.20 67.95
N THR A 6 -9.77 22.01 67.87
CA THR A 6 -9.32 20.87 67.06
C THR A 6 -10.14 20.76 65.77
N ALA A 7 -9.42 20.78 64.64
CA ALA A 7 -9.93 20.60 63.30
C ALA A 7 -10.47 19.17 63.07
N THR A 8 -11.63 19.06 62.43
CA THR A 8 -12.25 17.80 61.99
C THR A 8 -11.82 17.50 60.56
N MET A 9 -11.21 16.33 60.35
CA MET A 9 -10.89 15.78 59.03
C MET A 9 -12.17 15.24 58.36
N PRO A 10 -12.31 15.34 57.02
CA PRO A 10 -13.48 14.80 56.32
C PRO A 10 -13.38 13.28 56.11
N ASP A 11 -14.54 12.63 56.20
CA ASP A 11 -14.76 11.20 56.01
C ASP A 11 -14.29 10.67 54.65
N ALA A 12 -13.76 9.44 54.67
CA ALA A 12 -13.37 8.68 53.50
C ALA A 12 -14.60 8.35 52.61
N PRO A 13 -14.47 8.44 51.27
CA PRO A 13 -15.58 8.14 50.38
C PRO A 13 -15.87 6.64 50.36
N SER A 14 -17.15 6.32 50.55
CA SER A 14 -17.78 5.01 50.45
C SER A 14 -17.36 4.26 49.18
N THR A 15 -16.95 3.01 49.37
CA THR A 15 -16.72 2.01 48.33
C THR A 15 -17.94 1.88 47.41
N GLN A 16 -17.83 2.42 46.20
CA GLN A 16 -18.79 2.18 45.13
C GLN A 16 -18.74 0.70 44.74
N SER A 17 -19.91 0.06 44.83
CA SER A 17 -20.18 -1.27 44.32
C SER A 17 -19.73 -1.41 42.87
N SER A 18 -18.89 -2.40 42.60
CA SER A 18 -18.50 -2.84 41.25
C SER A 18 -19.76 -3.12 40.41
N THR A 19 -20.09 -2.21 39.49
CA THR A 19 -21.03 -2.47 38.42
C THR A 19 -20.48 -3.60 37.56
N SER A 20 -21.20 -4.71 37.50
CA SER A 20 -20.97 -5.79 36.55
C SER A 20 -20.92 -5.23 35.12
N PRO A 21 -20.07 -5.74 34.22
CA PRO A 21 -20.05 -5.28 32.84
C PRO A 21 -21.44 -5.54 32.24
N THR A 22 -22.12 -4.46 31.87
CA THR A 22 -23.43 -4.51 31.23
C THR A 22 -23.22 -5.15 29.86
N THR A 23 -23.80 -6.33 29.64
CA THR A 23 -23.75 -7.02 28.35
C THR A 23 -24.25 -6.06 27.26
N PRO A 24 -23.46 -5.77 26.21
CA PRO A 24 -23.92 -4.90 25.13
C PRO A 24 -25.23 -5.45 24.56
N SER A 25 -26.29 -4.65 24.54
CA SER A 25 -27.55 -5.04 23.90
C SER A 25 -27.27 -5.35 22.43
N THR A 26 -27.53 -6.58 21.99
CA THR A 26 -27.13 -7.03 20.65
C THR A 26 -28.03 -6.35 19.61
N GLY A 27 -27.59 -5.22 19.06
CA GLY A 27 -28.19 -4.55 17.89
C GLY A 27 -28.13 -5.38 16.60
N TYR A 28 -27.72 -6.64 16.69
CA TYR A 28 -27.65 -7.60 15.60
C TYR A 28 -28.99 -8.32 15.40
N SER A 29 -29.37 -8.49 14.13
CA SER A 29 -30.47 -9.38 13.75
C SER A 29 -30.22 -10.81 14.23
N LYS A 30 -31.28 -11.48 14.72
CA LYS A 30 -31.23 -12.92 15.05
C LYS A 30 -30.93 -13.80 13.82
N HIS A 31 -31.21 -13.31 12.62
CA HIS A 31 -30.91 -13.97 11.36
C HIS A 31 -29.69 -13.35 10.69
N ILE A 32 -28.65 -14.16 10.50
CA ILE A 32 -27.45 -13.80 9.75
C ILE A 32 -27.66 -14.22 8.30
N VAL A 33 -27.68 -13.25 7.40
CA VAL A 33 -27.65 -13.51 5.97
C VAL A 33 -26.20 -13.79 5.58
N LEU A 34 -25.89 -15.03 5.23
CA LEU A 34 -24.54 -15.43 4.81
C LEU A 34 -24.20 -14.88 3.43
N THR A 35 -25.14 -14.98 2.49
CA THR A 35 -25.00 -14.41 1.15
C THR A 35 -26.37 -14.04 0.58
N THR A 36 -26.36 -13.27 -0.50
CA THR A 36 -27.53 -12.90 -1.31
C THR A 36 -27.35 -13.52 -2.67
N TYR A 37 -28.40 -13.96 -3.37
CA TYR A 37 -28.29 -14.52 -4.74
C TYR A 37 -29.15 -13.74 -5.73
N PRO A 38 -28.71 -13.60 -7.00
CA PRO A 38 -29.56 -13.06 -8.05
C PRO A 38 -30.88 -13.84 -8.15
N GLY A 39 -32.00 -13.13 -8.31
CA GLY A 39 -33.33 -13.74 -8.43
C GLY A 39 -34.04 -14.04 -7.09
N GLN A 40 -33.39 -13.85 -5.95
CA GLN A 40 -34.09 -13.81 -4.65
C GLN A 40 -34.93 -12.52 -4.53
N SER A 41 -36.12 -12.63 -3.93
CA SER A 41 -37.03 -11.48 -3.80
C SER A 41 -36.36 -10.30 -3.09
N GLY A 42 -36.35 -9.16 -3.76
CA GLY A 42 -35.78 -7.91 -3.28
C GLY A 42 -34.25 -7.80 -3.39
N ILE A 43 -33.55 -8.80 -3.94
CA ILE A 43 -32.13 -8.66 -4.30
C ILE A 43 -32.03 -7.94 -5.65
N ASP A 44 -31.48 -6.74 -5.62
CA ASP A 44 -31.36 -5.83 -6.77
C ASP A 44 -29.98 -5.14 -6.71
N PRO A 45 -28.89 -5.85 -7.09
CA PRO A 45 -27.54 -5.31 -7.06
C PRO A 45 -27.41 -4.08 -7.96
N VAL A 46 -26.75 -3.03 -7.46
CA VAL A 46 -26.46 -1.84 -8.28
C VAL A 46 -25.56 -2.24 -9.45
N PRO A 47 -25.93 -1.95 -10.71
CA PRO A 47 -25.10 -2.28 -11.86
C PRO A 47 -23.68 -1.70 -11.72
N LEU A 48 -22.69 -2.51 -12.11
CA LEU A 48 -21.27 -2.12 -12.09
C LEU A 48 -20.61 -2.56 -13.40
N VAL A 49 -20.30 -1.61 -14.26
CA VAL A 49 -19.73 -1.86 -15.60
C VAL A 49 -18.26 -1.44 -15.61
N TRP A 50 -17.36 -2.37 -15.31
CA TRP A 50 -15.93 -2.08 -15.25
C TRP A 50 -15.38 -1.62 -16.61
N GLY A 51 -14.60 -0.54 -16.62
CA GLY A 51 -14.10 0.10 -17.85
C GLY A 51 -15.12 1.00 -18.56
N ALA A 52 -16.21 1.39 -17.92
CA ALA A 52 -17.09 2.41 -18.47
C ALA A 52 -16.40 3.80 -18.51
N PRO A 53 -16.79 4.66 -19.48
CA PRO A 53 -16.08 5.92 -19.77
C PRO A 53 -16.16 6.99 -18.67
N ASP A 54 -17.15 6.89 -17.79
CA ASP A 54 -17.37 7.85 -16.69
C ASP A 54 -17.92 7.15 -15.44
N ALA A 55 -17.85 7.81 -14.29
CA ALA A 55 -18.22 7.21 -13.02
C ALA A 55 -19.72 6.86 -12.93
N LYS A 56 -20.60 7.65 -13.57
CA LYS A 56 -22.05 7.43 -13.52
C LYS A 56 -22.44 6.21 -14.35
N SER A 57 -21.92 6.07 -15.57
CA SER A 57 -22.14 4.88 -16.40
C SER A 57 -21.44 3.63 -15.84
N ARG A 58 -20.34 3.80 -15.10
CA ARG A 58 -19.64 2.73 -14.37
C ARG A 58 -20.47 2.22 -13.19
N GLY A 59 -21.10 3.11 -12.43
CA GLY A 59 -21.79 2.83 -11.16
C GLY A 59 -20.83 2.73 -9.97
N PRO A 60 -21.24 3.01 -8.72
CA PRO A 60 -20.34 3.01 -7.55
C PRO A 60 -19.93 1.59 -7.11
N VAL A 61 -18.79 1.46 -6.43
CA VAL A 61 -18.43 0.20 -5.75
C VAL A 61 -19.13 0.15 -4.39
N ILE A 62 -19.95 -0.89 -4.17
CA ILE A 62 -20.72 -1.07 -2.94
C ILE A 62 -20.50 -2.50 -2.42
N VAL A 63 -19.88 -2.61 -1.25
CA VAL A 63 -19.56 -3.90 -0.61
C VAL A 63 -20.25 -4.07 0.75
N THR A 64 -20.88 -3.02 1.27
CA THR A 64 -21.44 -2.98 2.62
C THR A 64 -22.49 -4.07 2.87
N ARG A 65 -22.57 -4.51 4.12
CA ARG A 65 -23.51 -5.54 4.59
C ARG A 65 -24.60 -4.98 5.52
N SER A 66 -24.72 -3.65 5.62
CA SER A 66 -25.78 -3.02 6.40
C SER A 66 -27.16 -3.41 5.87
N ALA A 67 -28.18 -3.43 6.75
CA ALA A 67 -29.50 -3.97 6.43
C ALA A 67 -30.16 -3.33 5.19
N GLY A 68 -29.92 -2.03 4.96
CA GLY A 68 -30.46 -1.29 3.81
C GLY A 68 -29.71 -1.49 2.49
N MET A 69 -28.45 -1.95 2.53
CA MET A 69 -27.58 -1.98 1.35
C MET A 69 -27.11 -3.39 0.97
N LEU A 70 -27.27 -4.39 1.84
CA LEU A 70 -26.87 -5.78 1.57
C LEU A 70 -27.48 -6.34 0.28
N LYS A 71 -28.70 -5.91 -0.05
CA LYS A 71 -29.43 -6.34 -1.26
C LYS A 71 -28.95 -5.64 -2.54
N ARG A 72 -28.21 -4.54 -2.39
CA ARG A 72 -27.74 -3.63 -3.45
C ARG A 72 -26.24 -3.74 -3.73
N ARG A 73 -25.49 -4.48 -2.91
CA ARG A 73 -24.04 -4.66 -3.08
C ARG A 73 -23.68 -5.29 -4.43
N ASN A 74 -22.57 -4.85 -4.99
CA ASN A 74 -22.05 -5.28 -6.29
C ASN A 74 -20.57 -5.72 -6.24
N ALA A 75 -19.99 -5.79 -5.05
CA ALA A 75 -18.64 -6.26 -4.80
C ALA A 75 -18.55 -7.24 -3.62
N ILE A 76 -17.43 -7.95 -3.56
CA ILE A 76 -17.03 -8.88 -2.49
C ILE A 76 -15.99 -8.19 -1.58
N GLY A 77 -15.95 -8.52 -0.29
CA GLY A 77 -14.91 -8.02 0.63
C GLY A 77 -15.40 -6.99 1.64
N ALA A 78 -14.58 -5.97 1.90
CA ALA A 78 -14.91 -4.84 2.76
C ALA A 78 -14.12 -3.58 2.35
N HIS A 79 -14.67 -2.39 2.62
CA HIS A 79 -13.92 -1.13 2.52
C HIS A 79 -12.91 -1.00 3.68
N GLY A 80 -11.85 -0.21 3.49
CA GLY A 80 -10.82 0.00 4.52
C GLY A 80 -9.62 -0.95 4.39
N GLY A 81 -9.58 -1.79 3.35
CA GLY A 81 -8.55 -2.81 3.16
C GLY A 81 -8.29 -3.65 4.42
N SER A 82 -7.02 -3.75 4.82
CA SER A 82 -6.59 -4.46 6.04
C SER A 82 -7.17 -3.86 7.34
N TYR A 83 -7.65 -2.61 7.32
CA TYR A 83 -8.21 -1.94 8.50
C TYR A 83 -9.68 -2.28 8.79
N SER A 84 -10.37 -2.91 7.84
CA SER A 84 -11.76 -3.35 8.00
C SER A 84 -11.98 -4.21 9.25
N ILE A 85 -11.00 -5.05 9.61
CA ILE A 85 -11.04 -5.89 10.80
C ILE A 85 -11.03 -5.06 12.09
N TYR A 86 -10.26 -3.97 12.15
CA TYR A 86 -10.24 -3.09 13.31
C TYR A 86 -11.58 -2.35 13.50
N ASN A 87 -12.21 -1.95 12.40
CA ASN A 87 -13.56 -1.39 12.45
C ASN A 87 -14.57 -2.40 13.01
N ALA A 88 -14.49 -3.66 12.57
CA ALA A 88 -15.34 -4.73 13.11
C ALA A 88 -15.09 -4.98 14.61
N LEU A 89 -13.82 -4.94 15.06
CA LEU A 89 -13.48 -5.07 16.47
C LEU A 89 -14.02 -3.90 17.31
N ALA A 90 -13.94 -2.66 16.82
CA ALA A 90 -14.50 -1.49 17.50
C ALA A 90 -16.03 -1.59 17.65
N ILE A 91 -16.74 -2.08 16.62
CA ILE A 91 -18.18 -2.37 16.72
C ILE A 91 -18.44 -3.47 17.75
N ALA A 92 -17.66 -4.56 17.73
CA ALA A 92 -17.82 -5.67 18.67
C ALA A 92 -17.53 -5.26 20.12
N ALA A 93 -16.59 -4.34 20.34
CA ALA A 93 -16.27 -3.77 21.64
C ALA A 93 -17.33 -2.78 22.15
N GLY A 94 -18.24 -2.32 21.28
CA GLY A 94 -19.25 -1.30 21.60
C GLY A 94 -18.76 0.15 21.46
N ASP A 95 -17.55 0.36 20.95
CA ASP A 95 -17.01 1.70 20.67
C ASP A 95 -17.71 2.37 19.46
N LEU A 96 -18.29 1.55 18.57
CA LEU A 96 -19.05 1.99 17.40
C LEU A 96 -20.41 1.28 17.35
N ASP A 97 -21.44 1.98 16.83
CA ASP A 97 -22.76 1.39 16.57
C ASP A 97 -22.68 0.25 15.53
N VAL A 98 -23.58 -0.74 15.63
CA VAL A 98 -23.65 -1.88 14.69
C VAL A 98 -23.91 -1.43 13.24
N ASN A 99 -24.60 -0.31 13.06
CA ASN A 99 -24.84 0.32 11.77
C ASN A 99 -23.97 1.57 11.56
N PHE A 100 -22.85 1.68 12.29
CA PHE A 100 -21.92 2.79 12.15
C PHE A 100 -21.54 3.00 10.69
N ARG A 101 -21.68 4.25 10.26
CA ARG A 101 -21.32 4.68 8.93
C ARG A 101 -20.52 5.98 9.01
N PRO A 102 -19.30 6.02 8.45
CA PRO A 102 -18.57 7.26 8.30
C PRO A 102 -19.26 8.19 7.28
N ASP A 103 -19.16 9.49 7.53
CA ASP A 103 -19.63 10.53 6.62
C ASP A 103 -18.47 11.05 5.76
N PHE A 104 -18.59 10.90 4.45
CA PHE A 104 -17.59 11.33 3.46
C PHE A 104 -18.05 12.50 2.60
N ARG A 105 -19.19 13.15 2.91
CA ARG A 105 -19.78 14.20 2.05
C ARG A 105 -18.94 15.49 1.93
N ASN A 106 -17.91 15.64 2.75
CA ASN A 106 -16.98 16.77 2.74
C ASN A 106 -15.52 16.27 2.69
N SER A 107 -15.26 15.29 1.83
CA SER A 107 -13.94 14.67 1.66
C SER A 107 -13.45 14.73 0.21
N GLU A 108 -13.83 15.78 -0.52
CA GLU A 108 -13.36 16.03 -1.88
C GLU A 108 -11.82 16.09 -1.95
N PRO A 109 -11.22 15.62 -3.05
CA PRO A 109 -9.76 15.64 -3.20
C PRO A 109 -9.22 17.07 -3.28
N THR A 110 -8.04 17.30 -2.69
CA THR A 110 -7.35 18.62 -2.74
C THR A 110 -6.82 18.99 -4.13
N PHE A 111 -6.82 18.03 -5.05
CA PHE A 111 -6.44 18.22 -6.45
C PHE A 111 -7.26 17.26 -7.32
N ASN A 112 -7.89 17.81 -8.35
CA ASN A 112 -8.68 17.05 -9.32
C ASN A 112 -7.78 16.63 -10.47
N PHE A 113 -7.40 15.35 -10.49
CA PHE A 113 -6.64 14.81 -11.62
C PHE A 113 -7.51 14.82 -12.89
N PRO A 114 -6.96 15.23 -14.04
CA PRO A 114 -7.67 15.13 -15.30
C PRO A 114 -7.95 13.67 -15.62
N TRP A 115 -9.14 13.40 -16.15
CA TRP A 115 -9.53 12.08 -16.61
C TRP A 115 -8.52 11.53 -17.62
N GLN A 116 -8.19 10.25 -17.49
CA GLN A 116 -7.28 9.55 -18.39
C GLN A 116 -8.03 8.47 -19.18
N PRO A 117 -7.72 8.26 -20.48
CA PRO A 117 -8.32 7.18 -21.26
C PRO A 117 -8.21 5.78 -20.64
N SER A 118 -7.13 5.54 -19.88
CA SER A 118 -6.91 4.31 -19.13
C SER A 118 -7.98 4.02 -18.07
N TRP A 119 -8.69 5.04 -17.57
CA TRP A 119 -9.77 4.86 -16.58
C TRP A 119 -10.98 4.15 -17.18
N ALA A 120 -11.15 4.26 -18.50
CA ALA A 120 -12.19 3.59 -19.29
C ALA A 120 -11.69 2.32 -20.00
N ASP A 121 -10.50 1.83 -19.65
CA ASP A 121 -9.96 0.62 -20.22
C ASP A 121 -9.91 -0.48 -19.16
N LYS A 122 -10.83 -1.45 -19.29
CA LYS A 122 -10.97 -2.59 -18.37
C LYS A 122 -9.74 -3.50 -18.30
N THR A 123 -8.76 -3.34 -19.19
CA THR A 123 -7.51 -4.11 -19.21
C THR A 123 -6.34 -3.33 -18.57
N LYS A 124 -6.37 -1.99 -18.63
CA LYS A 124 -5.29 -1.12 -18.12
C LYS A 124 -5.32 -0.96 -16.61
N ILE A 125 -6.50 -0.90 -16.00
CA ILE A 125 -6.65 -0.79 -14.55
C ILE A 125 -7.59 -1.89 -14.06
N VAL A 126 -7.05 -2.83 -13.28
CA VAL A 126 -7.79 -4.02 -12.81
C VAL A 126 -7.65 -4.24 -11.30
N SER A 127 -6.79 -3.51 -10.61
CA SER A 127 -6.46 -3.73 -9.20
C SER A 127 -6.69 -2.52 -8.29
N MET A 128 -7.27 -1.45 -8.83
CA MET A 128 -7.74 -0.27 -8.10
C MET A 128 -8.98 0.32 -8.79
N ASP A 129 -9.78 1.11 -8.07
CA ASP A 129 -10.95 1.80 -8.62
C ASP A 129 -10.53 3.14 -9.27
N PRO A 130 -10.66 3.32 -10.59
CA PRO A 130 -10.28 4.57 -11.25
C PRO A 130 -11.03 5.81 -10.76
N TYR A 131 -12.27 5.65 -10.30
CA TYR A 131 -13.14 6.75 -9.87
C TYR A 131 -13.28 6.84 -8.34
N GLY A 132 -12.56 6.00 -7.59
CA GLY A 132 -12.65 5.92 -6.13
C GLY A 132 -12.09 7.14 -5.37
N HIS A 133 -11.52 8.11 -6.08
CA HIS A 133 -10.90 9.32 -5.53
C HIS A 133 -11.87 10.50 -5.36
N ASP A 134 -13.03 10.47 -6.00
CA ASP A 134 -13.98 11.59 -6.02
C ASP A 134 -15.44 11.11 -5.92
N ILE A 135 -15.74 10.29 -4.90
CA ILE A 135 -17.11 9.77 -4.74
C ILE A 135 -18.14 10.87 -4.46
N VAL A 136 -17.71 12.01 -3.91
CA VAL A 136 -18.60 13.08 -3.46
C VAL A 136 -19.23 13.78 -4.65
N ASN A 137 -18.43 14.13 -5.66
CA ASN A 137 -18.98 14.77 -6.85
C ASN A 137 -19.62 13.74 -7.79
N GLN A 138 -19.05 12.54 -7.88
CA GLN A 138 -19.56 11.52 -8.81
C GLN A 138 -20.85 10.86 -8.31
N PHE A 139 -21.09 10.76 -7.00
CA PHE A 139 -22.23 10.03 -6.42
C PHE A 139 -22.96 10.82 -5.31
N ARG A 140 -23.06 12.14 -5.46
CA ARG A 140 -23.68 13.05 -4.46
C ARG A 140 -25.11 12.64 -4.11
N GLU A 141 -25.94 12.42 -5.12
CA GLU A 141 -27.36 12.07 -4.94
C GLU A 141 -27.52 10.74 -4.21
N GLU A 142 -26.69 9.75 -4.54
CA GLU A 142 -26.70 8.43 -3.91
C GLU A 142 -26.23 8.53 -2.45
N LEU A 143 -25.21 9.35 -2.17
CA LEU A 143 -24.75 9.61 -0.80
C LEU A 143 -25.84 10.29 0.05
N GLU A 144 -26.52 11.28 -0.51
CA GLU A 144 -27.66 11.98 0.12
C GLU A 144 -28.87 11.06 0.33
N ALA A 145 -29.11 10.14 -0.60
CA ALA A 145 -30.10 9.07 -0.48
C ALA A 145 -29.70 7.96 0.52
N GLY A 146 -28.56 8.11 1.19
CA GLY A 146 -28.14 7.19 2.24
C GLY A 146 -27.44 5.93 1.74
N TRP A 147 -26.87 5.91 0.53
CA TRP A 147 -26.09 4.78 0.05
C TRP A 147 -24.69 4.77 0.66
N ASP A 148 -24.24 3.63 1.17
CA ASP A 148 -22.90 3.46 1.76
C ASP A 148 -21.83 3.26 0.66
N ILE A 149 -21.52 4.36 -0.03
CA ILE A 149 -20.44 4.47 -1.01
C ILE A 149 -19.24 5.08 -0.27
N ARG A 150 -18.07 4.44 -0.35
CA ARG A 150 -16.86 4.90 0.35
C ARG A 150 -15.72 5.12 -0.64
N PRO A 151 -14.86 6.13 -0.40
CA PRO A 151 -13.70 6.35 -1.25
C PRO A 151 -12.73 5.20 -1.06
N THR A 152 -12.10 4.77 -2.14
CA THR A 152 -10.98 3.81 -2.12
C THR A 152 -9.67 4.50 -2.50
N MET A 153 -9.72 5.81 -2.76
CA MET A 153 -8.57 6.67 -2.98
C MET A 153 -8.79 8.02 -2.33
N ALA A 154 -7.71 8.65 -1.87
CA ALA A 154 -7.76 10.00 -1.31
C ALA A 154 -6.55 10.81 -1.77
N VAL A 155 -6.77 12.08 -2.12
CA VAL A 155 -5.74 13.00 -2.60
C VAL A 155 -5.60 14.18 -1.66
N THR A 156 -4.42 14.35 -1.07
CA THR A 156 -4.13 15.44 -0.13
C THR A 156 -2.80 16.13 -0.44
N ARG A 157 -2.61 17.34 0.09
CA ARG A 157 -1.34 18.08 0.05
C ARG A 157 -0.75 18.14 1.44
N ALA A 158 0.56 18.03 1.55
CA ALA A 158 1.26 18.09 2.82
C ALA A 158 2.68 18.64 2.65
N ASN A 159 3.29 19.01 3.78
CA ASN A 159 4.72 19.18 3.89
C ASN A 159 5.33 17.93 4.54
N MET A 160 6.57 17.62 4.19
CA MET A 160 7.29 16.42 4.62
C MET A 160 8.72 16.77 4.97
N LYS A 161 9.25 16.15 6.03
CA LYS A 161 10.65 16.25 6.45
C LYS A 161 11.25 14.85 6.53
N LEU A 162 12.38 14.66 5.86
CA LEU A 162 13.23 13.48 5.98
C LEU A 162 14.64 13.94 6.32
N ALA A 163 15.31 13.22 7.22
CA ALA A 163 16.67 13.55 7.65
C ALA A 163 17.64 13.62 6.46
N GLU A 164 17.56 12.65 5.54
CA GLU A 164 18.42 12.55 4.36
C GLU A 164 18.20 13.70 3.37
N ILE A 165 17.02 14.31 3.36
CA ILE A 165 16.74 15.50 2.53
C ILE A 165 17.32 16.75 3.20
N GLY A 166 17.18 16.89 4.52
CA GLY A 166 17.85 17.95 5.28
C GLY A 166 19.38 17.89 5.15
N GLU A 167 19.96 16.68 5.20
CA GLU A 167 21.39 16.46 4.95
C GLU A 167 21.79 16.79 3.51
N ALA A 168 20.99 16.37 2.53
CA ALA A 168 21.23 16.72 1.13
C ALA A 168 21.24 18.23 0.90
N VAL A 169 20.36 18.99 1.56
CA VAL A 169 20.36 20.46 1.52
C VAL A 169 21.61 21.03 2.18
N LYS A 170 21.95 20.58 3.39
CA LYS A 170 23.16 21.03 4.12
C LYS A 170 24.45 20.78 3.33
N ASN A 171 24.51 19.65 2.62
CA ASN A 171 25.67 19.25 1.82
C ASN A 171 25.65 19.84 0.39
N GLY A 172 24.70 20.72 0.06
CA GLY A 172 24.60 21.37 -1.26
C GLY A 172 24.17 20.44 -2.40
N GLN A 173 23.64 19.25 -2.09
CA GLN A 173 23.17 18.27 -3.08
C GLN A 173 21.73 18.54 -3.58
N LEU A 174 20.96 19.32 -2.81
CA LEU A 174 19.65 19.87 -3.15
C LEU A 174 19.62 21.36 -2.82
N GLY A 175 19.08 22.17 -3.72
CA GLY A 175 18.86 23.60 -3.48
C GLY A 175 17.55 23.86 -2.76
N VAL A 176 17.47 25.01 -2.06
CA VAL A 176 16.20 25.55 -1.54
C VAL A 176 15.62 26.47 -2.61
N ASP A 177 14.39 26.19 -3.06
CA ASP A 177 13.72 26.97 -4.11
C ASP A 177 12.42 27.66 -3.61
N GLY A 178 11.99 27.39 -2.38
CA GLY A 178 10.79 27.96 -1.76
C GLY A 178 9.45 27.42 -2.29
N SER A 179 9.47 26.66 -3.38
CA SER A 179 8.31 26.05 -4.06
C SER A 179 8.15 24.56 -3.74
N ILE A 180 9.20 23.76 -3.94
CA ILE A 180 9.28 22.32 -3.69
C ILE A 180 10.06 22.09 -2.40
N VAL A 181 11.33 22.50 -2.34
CA VAL A 181 12.12 22.53 -1.10
C VAL A 181 11.94 23.89 -0.45
N VAL A 182 11.22 23.92 0.66
CA VAL A 182 10.67 25.13 1.27
C VAL A 182 11.76 25.94 1.98
N ASP A 183 12.62 25.28 2.74
CA ASP A 183 13.60 25.93 3.59
C ASP A 183 14.89 25.09 3.79
N SER A 184 15.86 25.65 4.51
CA SER A 184 17.14 25.02 4.80
C SER A 184 17.07 23.80 5.72
N SER A 185 15.91 23.52 6.32
CA SER A 185 15.70 22.28 7.10
C SER A 185 15.44 21.07 6.19
N GLY A 186 15.20 21.30 4.89
CA GLY A 186 14.84 20.25 3.93
C GLY A 186 13.36 19.90 4.01
N GLU A 187 12.50 20.81 4.45
CA GLU A 187 11.05 20.65 4.31
C GLU A 187 10.65 20.64 2.84
N VAL A 188 9.80 19.68 2.44
CA VAL A 188 9.39 19.49 1.06
C VAL A 188 7.88 19.50 0.94
N ARG A 189 7.34 20.26 -0.03
CA ARG A 189 5.92 20.20 -0.40
C ARG A 189 5.65 18.98 -1.27
N VAL A 190 4.58 18.26 -0.96
CA VAL A 190 4.24 17.01 -1.62
C VAL A 190 2.72 16.85 -1.76
N THR A 191 2.28 16.36 -2.92
CA THR A 191 0.92 15.83 -3.10
C THR A 191 0.94 14.33 -2.85
N LYS A 192 0.00 13.83 -2.05
CA LYS A 192 -0.10 12.42 -1.67
C LYS A 192 -1.38 11.83 -2.20
N VAL A 193 -1.29 10.62 -2.75
CA VAL A 193 -2.46 9.82 -3.17
C VAL A 193 -2.42 8.49 -2.43
N ALA A 194 -3.35 8.26 -1.51
CA ALA A 194 -3.55 6.96 -0.88
C ALA A 194 -4.52 6.13 -1.72
N VAL A 195 -4.25 4.83 -1.89
CA VAL A 195 -5.04 3.93 -2.73
C VAL A 195 -5.24 2.59 -2.05
N GLU A 196 -6.49 2.18 -1.92
CA GLU A 196 -6.89 0.83 -1.51
C GLU A 196 -7.06 -0.09 -2.73
N PRO A 197 -6.77 -1.40 -2.56
CA PRO A 197 -6.93 -2.37 -3.63
C PRO A 197 -8.42 -2.62 -3.93
N VAL A 198 -8.78 -2.56 -5.22
CA VAL A 198 -10.12 -2.90 -5.73
C VAL A 198 -9.93 -3.71 -7.00
N TRP A 199 -10.18 -5.01 -6.92
CA TRP A 199 -9.83 -5.95 -7.98
C TRP A 199 -11.03 -6.27 -8.87
N TYR A 200 -10.89 -6.00 -10.16
CA TYR A 200 -11.74 -6.56 -11.20
C TYR A 200 -11.25 -7.97 -11.54
N LEU A 201 -11.93 -8.98 -11.00
CA LEU A 201 -11.51 -10.38 -11.01
C LEU A 201 -11.21 -10.93 -12.42
N PRO A 202 -12.01 -10.65 -13.47
CA PRO A 202 -11.69 -11.09 -14.82
C PRO A 202 -10.35 -10.54 -15.33
N GLY A 203 -10.09 -9.24 -15.12
CA GLY A 203 -8.85 -8.60 -15.56
C GLY A 203 -7.63 -9.05 -14.74
N VAL A 204 -7.82 -9.31 -13.44
CA VAL A 204 -6.77 -9.90 -12.59
C VAL A 204 -6.43 -11.31 -13.07
N ALA A 205 -7.43 -12.14 -13.36
CA ALA A 205 -7.24 -13.50 -13.86
C ALA A 205 -6.46 -13.52 -15.20
N GLU A 206 -6.86 -12.65 -16.13
CA GLU A 206 -6.18 -12.48 -17.42
C GLU A 206 -4.70 -12.12 -17.24
N ARG A 207 -4.36 -11.19 -16.32
CA ARG A 207 -2.96 -10.82 -16.04
C ARG A 207 -2.13 -11.94 -15.44
N PHE A 208 -2.76 -12.87 -14.74
CA PHE A 208 -2.11 -14.06 -14.22
C PHE A 208 -2.09 -15.23 -15.20
N GLY A 209 -2.71 -15.09 -16.38
CA GLY A 209 -2.78 -16.15 -17.37
C GLY A 209 -3.63 -17.35 -16.91
N VAL A 210 -4.62 -17.11 -16.06
CA VAL A 210 -5.53 -18.14 -15.54
C VAL A 210 -6.98 -17.75 -15.83
N ASP A 211 -7.90 -18.72 -15.80
CA ASP A 211 -9.32 -18.40 -15.87
C ASP A 211 -9.84 -17.83 -14.53
N GLU A 212 -10.93 -17.05 -14.61
CA GLU A 212 -11.54 -16.39 -13.45
C GLU A 212 -11.98 -17.38 -12.37
N GLY A 213 -12.46 -18.57 -12.77
CA GLY A 213 -12.92 -19.62 -11.86
C GLY A 213 -11.80 -20.19 -11.03
N THR A 214 -10.67 -20.52 -11.66
CA THR A 214 -9.45 -20.95 -10.97
C THR A 214 -8.95 -19.88 -10.02
N LEU A 215 -8.86 -18.61 -10.45
CA LEU A 215 -8.45 -17.51 -9.57
C LEU A 215 -9.33 -17.43 -8.32
N ARG A 216 -10.66 -17.41 -8.50
CA ARG A 216 -11.63 -17.33 -7.39
C ARG A 216 -11.52 -18.51 -6.44
N ARG A 217 -11.42 -19.72 -6.99
CA ARG A 217 -11.29 -20.94 -6.22
C ARG A 217 -10.03 -20.94 -5.37
N THR A 218 -8.89 -20.61 -5.98
CA THR A 218 -7.61 -20.50 -5.29
C THR A 218 -7.65 -19.43 -4.20
N LEU A 219 -8.22 -18.26 -4.47
CA LEU A 219 -8.40 -17.23 -3.45
C LEU A 219 -9.24 -17.73 -2.28
N PHE A 220 -10.38 -18.40 -2.53
CA PHE A 220 -11.23 -18.95 -1.47
C PHE A 220 -10.51 -20.04 -0.65
N GLU A 221 -9.98 -21.07 -1.32
CA GLU A 221 -9.37 -22.23 -0.65
C GLU A 221 -8.10 -21.84 0.13
N HIS A 222 -7.23 -21.00 -0.45
CA HIS A 222 -5.97 -20.60 0.17
C HIS A 222 -6.09 -19.40 1.12
N THR A 223 -7.29 -18.83 1.30
CA THR A 223 -7.59 -17.87 2.39
C THR A 223 -8.48 -18.49 3.47
N GLY A 224 -8.46 -19.84 3.59
CA GLY A 224 -9.16 -20.56 4.65
C GLY A 224 -10.68 -20.55 4.51
N GLY A 225 -11.20 -20.47 3.29
CA GLY A 225 -12.64 -20.37 3.02
C GLY A 225 -13.22 -18.99 3.30
N SER A 226 -12.38 -17.95 3.38
CA SER A 226 -12.84 -16.57 3.51
C SER A 226 -13.57 -16.12 2.23
N TYR A 227 -14.59 -15.28 2.39
CA TYR A 227 -15.41 -14.74 1.29
C TYR A 227 -16.06 -15.82 0.40
N PRO A 228 -17.05 -16.59 0.92
CA PRO A 228 -17.76 -17.61 0.15
C PRO A 228 -18.40 -17.10 -1.15
N GLU A 229 -18.64 -15.80 -1.27
CA GLU A 229 -19.09 -15.14 -2.50
C GLU A 229 -18.12 -15.29 -3.68
N LEU A 230 -16.83 -15.55 -3.44
CA LEU A 230 -15.89 -15.87 -4.52
C LEU A 230 -16.36 -17.09 -5.33
N ILE A 231 -16.98 -18.06 -4.67
CA ILE A 231 -17.54 -19.28 -5.29
C ILE A 231 -19.03 -19.12 -5.59
N THR A 232 -19.79 -18.61 -4.64
CA THR A 232 -21.26 -18.62 -4.68
C THR A 232 -21.86 -17.47 -5.49
N ARG A 233 -21.08 -16.42 -5.78
CA ARG A 233 -21.51 -15.22 -6.50
C ARG A 233 -20.60 -14.89 -7.69
N PRO A 234 -20.65 -15.70 -8.76
CA PRO A 234 -19.86 -15.46 -9.97
C PRO A 234 -20.29 -14.19 -10.73
N ASP A 235 -21.47 -13.64 -10.43
CA ASP A 235 -21.98 -12.37 -10.94
C ASP A 235 -21.24 -11.16 -10.35
N LEU A 236 -20.73 -11.25 -9.13
CA LEU A 236 -19.97 -10.18 -8.50
C LEU A 236 -18.53 -10.16 -9.02
N LYS A 237 -18.23 -9.28 -9.98
CA LYS A 237 -16.91 -9.22 -10.66
C LYS A 237 -15.84 -8.42 -9.93
N VAL A 238 -16.19 -7.72 -8.86
CA VAL A 238 -15.27 -6.86 -8.09
C VAL A 238 -15.04 -7.41 -6.69
N PHE A 239 -13.79 -7.40 -6.25
CA PHE A 239 -13.34 -7.86 -4.94
C PHE A 239 -12.44 -6.81 -4.28
N LEU A 240 -12.70 -6.48 -3.02
CA LEU A 240 -11.86 -5.62 -2.19
C LEU A 240 -11.07 -6.50 -1.22
N PRO A 241 -9.87 -6.96 -1.59
CA PRO A 241 -9.06 -7.80 -0.71
C PRO A 241 -8.57 -6.99 0.50
N PRO A 242 -8.54 -7.59 1.70
CA PRO A 242 -8.10 -6.91 2.93
C PRO A 242 -6.56 -6.87 3.03
N ILE A 243 -5.88 -6.41 1.99
CA ILE A 243 -4.43 -6.33 1.91
C ILE A 243 -3.94 -4.88 1.95
N GLY A 244 -2.63 -4.68 2.10
CA GLY A 244 -2.00 -3.37 2.07
C GLY A 244 -2.19 -2.67 0.72
N GLY A 245 -2.55 -1.40 0.76
CA GLY A 245 -2.65 -0.52 -0.40
C GLY A 245 -1.30 0.07 -0.84
N LEU A 246 -1.36 1.26 -1.45
CA LEU A 246 -0.18 2.04 -1.81
C LEU A 246 -0.35 3.52 -1.48
N THR A 247 0.76 4.25 -1.49
CA THR A 247 0.76 5.70 -1.44
C THR A 247 1.69 6.28 -2.50
N VAL A 248 1.17 7.20 -3.30
CA VAL A 248 1.94 8.00 -4.25
C VAL A 248 2.35 9.30 -3.57
N TYR A 249 3.61 9.69 -3.74
CA TYR A 249 4.17 10.99 -3.36
C TYR A 249 4.64 11.69 -4.63
N ILE A 250 4.04 12.84 -4.93
CA ILE A 250 4.31 13.65 -6.12
C ILE A 250 5.02 14.92 -5.68
N PHE A 251 6.20 15.14 -6.22
CA PHE A 251 7.02 16.33 -6.05
C PHE A 251 6.88 17.23 -7.27
N GLY A 252 6.62 18.52 -7.02
CA GLY A 252 6.24 19.47 -8.06
C GLY A 252 4.73 19.44 -8.37
N PRO A 253 4.30 20.18 -9.41
CA PRO A 253 2.89 20.30 -9.76
C PRO A 253 2.28 18.97 -10.26
N PRO A 254 1.20 18.46 -9.64
CA PRO A 254 0.60 17.16 -10.01
C PRO A 254 0.11 17.07 -11.46
N GLU A 255 -0.31 18.18 -12.06
CA GLU A 255 -0.75 18.25 -13.46
C GLU A 255 0.35 17.89 -14.47
N ARG A 256 1.62 17.97 -14.07
CA ARG A 256 2.77 17.63 -14.92
C ARG A 256 3.05 16.12 -14.99
N VAL A 257 2.50 15.32 -14.08
CA VAL A 257 2.81 13.88 -14.00
C VAL A 257 2.44 13.15 -15.29
N SER A 258 1.33 13.54 -15.94
CA SER A 258 0.84 12.95 -17.19
C SER A 258 1.41 13.61 -18.46
N ASP A 259 2.16 14.71 -18.34
CA ASP A 259 2.68 15.44 -19.50
C ASP A 259 3.95 14.77 -20.05
N GLU A 260 3.87 14.24 -21.28
CA GLU A 260 4.97 13.55 -21.93
C GLU A 260 6.15 14.48 -22.32
N ASN A 261 5.90 15.80 -22.35
CA ASN A 261 6.91 16.80 -22.72
C ASN A 261 7.83 17.19 -21.57
N VAL A 262 7.42 16.91 -20.32
CA VAL A 262 8.30 17.09 -19.16
C VAL A 262 9.05 15.79 -18.86
N LYS A 263 10.13 15.92 -18.10
CA LYS A 263 10.89 14.77 -17.62
C LYS A 263 10.26 14.20 -16.37
N LEU A 264 10.23 12.87 -16.28
CA LEU A 264 9.71 12.15 -15.11
C LEU A 264 10.79 11.27 -14.45
N ALA A 265 11.03 11.50 -13.16
CA ALA A 265 11.79 10.61 -12.30
C ALA A 265 10.84 9.77 -11.44
N LEU A 266 10.93 8.45 -11.53
CA LEU A 266 10.04 7.50 -10.86
C LEU A 266 10.80 6.54 -9.95
N ARG A 267 10.39 6.47 -8.68
CA ARG A 267 10.79 5.42 -7.74
C ARG A 267 9.58 4.58 -7.33
N ILE A 268 9.70 3.26 -7.49
CA ILE A 268 8.70 2.31 -6.98
C ILE A 268 9.32 1.50 -5.86
N HIS A 269 8.78 1.66 -4.66
CA HIS A 269 9.28 1.06 -3.43
C HIS A 269 8.27 0.05 -2.90
N ASP A 270 8.77 -1.13 -2.51
CA ASP A 270 7.96 -2.07 -1.72
C ASP A 270 8.41 -1.92 -0.26
N GLU A 271 7.44 -1.86 0.64
CA GLU A 271 7.62 -1.68 2.07
C GLU A 271 8.68 -2.60 2.68
N CYS A 272 9.51 -2.01 3.53
CA CYS A 272 10.47 -2.69 4.37
C CYS A 272 10.58 -1.94 5.70
N ASN A 273 9.62 -2.16 6.60
CA ASN A 273 9.45 -1.47 7.88
C ASN A 273 10.77 -1.29 8.65
N GLY A 274 11.49 -2.39 8.90
CA GLY A 274 12.76 -2.36 9.63
C GLY A 274 13.85 -1.47 9.02
N SER A 275 13.89 -1.31 7.70
CA SER A 275 14.86 -0.40 7.05
C SER A 275 14.27 0.99 6.90
N ASP A 276 13.05 1.09 6.40
CA ASP A 276 12.40 2.34 6.02
C ASP A 276 12.18 3.28 7.22
N VAL A 277 11.87 2.71 8.40
CA VAL A 277 11.58 3.43 9.65
C VAL A 277 12.80 3.46 10.56
N PHE A 278 13.48 2.32 10.73
CA PHE A 278 14.54 2.15 11.75
C PHE A 278 15.96 2.07 11.18
N GLN A 279 16.14 2.32 9.88
CA GLN A 279 17.46 2.35 9.21
C GLN A 279 18.29 1.08 9.42
N SER A 280 17.65 -0.09 9.46
CA SER A 280 18.38 -1.36 9.48
C SER A 280 19.37 -1.46 8.31
N ASP A 281 20.61 -1.82 8.63
CA ASP A 281 21.77 -1.97 7.74
C ASP A 281 21.82 -3.31 6.98
N ILE A 282 20.85 -4.19 7.23
CA ILE A 282 20.77 -5.55 6.64
C ILE A 282 20.37 -5.51 5.16
N CYS A 283 19.72 -4.42 4.71
CA CYS A 283 19.23 -4.30 3.33
C CYS A 283 19.38 -2.88 2.79
N THR A 284 19.22 -2.74 1.48
CA THR A 284 19.38 -1.48 0.76
C THR A 284 18.07 -0.66 0.64
N CYS A 285 16.98 -1.09 1.29
CA CYS A 285 15.66 -0.50 1.09
C CYS A 285 15.60 1.00 1.40
N ARG A 286 16.01 1.42 2.61
CA ARG A 286 16.00 2.84 3.00
C ARG A 286 16.98 3.71 2.22
N PRO A 287 18.27 3.35 2.05
CA PRO A 287 19.19 4.13 1.22
C PRO A 287 18.64 4.37 -0.19
N TYR A 288 18.03 3.35 -0.80
CA TYR A 288 17.48 3.48 -2.14
C TYR A 288 16.15 4.27 -2.16
N LEU A 289 15.33 4.19 -1.10
CA LEU A 289 14.15 5.04 -0.96
C LEU A 289 14.55 6.52 -0.84
N ALA A 290 15.52 6.84 0.03
CA ALA A 290 16.02 8.20 0.22
C ALA A 290 16.66 8.75 -1.06
N PHE A 291 17.47 7.95 -1.76
CA PHE A 291 17.99 8.29 -3.08
C PHE A 291 16.86 8.56 -4.08
N GLY A 292 15.85 7.68 -4.10
CA GLY A 292 14.65 7.81 -4.92
C GLY A 292 13.93 9.15 -4.74
N ILE A 293 13.68 9.51 -3.47
CA ILE A 293 13.03 10.76 -3.09
C ILE A 293 13.89 11.97 -3.48
N ARG A 294 15.20 11.95 -3.20
CA ARG A 294 16.12 13.04 -3.55
C ARG A 294 16.13 13.33 -5.06
N GLU A 295 16.22 12.29 -5.89
CA GLU A 295 16.22 12.45 -7.34
C GLU A 295 14.85 12.87 -7.88
N ALA A 296 13.75 12.40 -7.28
CA ALA A 296 12.41 12.85 -7.63
C ALA A 296 12.23 14.35 -7.35
N ILE A 297 12.69 14.81 -6.18
CA ILE A 297 12.72 16.24 -5.83
C ILE A 297 13.56 17.01 -6.85
N ARG A 298 14.79 16.56 -7.13
CA ARG A 298 15.68 17.23 -8.10
C ARG A 298 15.06 17.34 -9.48
N GLU A 299 14.41 16.29 -9.97
CA GLU A 299 13.73 16.32 -11.27
C GLU A 299 12.60 17.37 -11.29
N ALA A 300 11.81 17.43 -10.23
CA ALA A 300 10.76 18.43 -10.07
C ALA A 300 11.33 19.87 -10.03
N GLN A 301 12.45 20.10 -9.33
CA GLN A 301 13.14 21.40 -9.28
C GLN A 301 13.66 21.83 -10.66
N ASN A 302 14.06 20.88 -11.49
CA ASN A 302 14.53 21.11 -12.86
C ASN A 302 13.38 21.36 -13.86
N GLY A 303 12.16 21.56 -13.40
CA GLY A 303 10.97 21.78 -14.23
C GLY A 303 10.25 20.51 -14.66
N GLY A 304 10.74 19.33 -14.29
CA GLY A 304 10.11 18.03 -14.53
C GLY A 304 9.07 17.66 -13.48
N SER A 305 8.90 16.35 -13.27
CA SER A 305 8.04 15.75 -12.25
C SER A 305 8.79 14.64 -11.50
N GLY A 306 8.60 14.59 -10.19
CA GLY A 306 9.13 13.54 -9.34
C GLY A 306 8.01 12.71 -8.73
N VAL A 307 8.06 11.39 -8.90
CA VAL A 307 7.06 10.47 -8.35
C VAL A 307 7.72 9.34 -7.56
N VAL A 308 7.28 9.13 -6.32
CA VAL A 308 7.65 7.99 -5.49
C VAL A 308 6.39 7.24 -5.12
N ILE A 309 6.33 5.94 -5.40
CA ILE A 309 5.19 5.08 -5.07
C ILE A 309 5.63 4.07 -4.04
N TYR A 310 4.94 4.06 -2.90
CA TYR A 310 5.21 3.17 -1.77
C TYR A 310 4.11 2.10 -1.69
N PHE A 311 4.44 0.86 -2.03
CA PHE A 311 3.55 -0.29 -1.94
C PHE A 311 3.70 -0.99 -0.60
N ARG A 312 2.60 -1.27 0.08
CA ARG A 312 2.58 -1.96 1.38
C ARG A 312 2.67 -3.48 1.20
N LYS A 313 3.85 -3.94 0.76
CA LYS A 313 4.18 -5.33 0.41
C LYS A 313 5.42 -5.81 1.16
N GLU A 314 5.36 -5.79 2.49
CA GLU A 314 6.45 -6.21 3.37
C GLU A 314 6.98 -7.62 3.04
N GLY A 315 8.31 -7.78 3.13
CA GLY A 315 8.94 -9.09 3.02
C GLY A 315 8.71 -9.80 1.69
N ARG A 316 8.58 -9.06 0.57
CA ARG A 316 8.18 -9.63 -0.73
C ARG A 316 6.80 -10.29 -0.71
N ALA A 317 5.88 -9.67 0.02
CA ALA A 317 4.54 -10.20 0.29
C ALA A 317 4.52 -11.52 1.08
N LEU A 318 5.61 -11.86 1.78
CA LEU A 318 5.66 -12.97 2.77
C LEU A 318 5.36 -12.49 4.20
N GLY A 319 5.39 -11.17 4.44
CA GLY A 319 5.23 -10.59 5.76
C GLY A 319 6.52 -10.58 6.61
N GLU A 320 6.47 -9.84 7.71
CA GLU A 320 7.63 -9.55 8.55
C GLU A 320 8.13 -10.77 9.34
N VAL A 321 7.21 -11.64 9.80
CA VAL A 321 7.57 -12.87 10.54
C VAL A 321 8.47 -13.78 9.69
N VAL A 322 8.04 -14.10 8.46
CA VAL A 322 8.81 -14.96 7.55
C VAL A 322 10.16 -14.32 7.20
N LYS A 323 10.18 -13.01 6.96
CA LYS A 323 11.42 -12.25 6.74
C LYS A 323 12.41 -12.43 7.91
N TYR A 324 11.96 -12.34 9.16
CA TYR A 324 12.83 -12.52 10.32
C TYR A 324 13.29 -13.96 10.47
N LEU A 325 12.43 -14.96 10.18
CA LEU A 325 12.85 -16.37 10.14
C LEU A 325 13.94 -16.60 9.09
N VAL A 326 13.84 -15.99 7.91
CA VAL A 326 14.89 -16.04 6.87
C VAL A 326 16.18 -15.38 7.38
N TYR A 327 16.11 -14.23 8.05
CA TYR A 327 17.29 -13.58 8.62
C TYR A 327 17.97 -14.44 9.70
N ASN A 328 17.18 -15.08 10.56
CA ASN A 328 17.70 -16.00 11.57
C ASN A 328 18.38 -17.21 10.92
N ALA A 329 17.78 -17.78 9.88
CA ALA A 329 18.35 -18.90 9.13
C ALA A 329 19.65 -18.51 8.40
N ARG A 330 19.73 -17.30 7.85
CA ARG A 330 20.95 -16.74 7.23
C ARG A 330 22.10 -16.65 8.25
N LYS A 331 21.83 -16.09 9.42
CA LYS A 331 22.86 -15.94 10.47
C LYS A 331 23.37 -17.27 11.03
N ARG A 332 22.49 -18.26 11.21
CA ARG A 332 22.89 -19.61 11.69
C ARG A 332 23.70 -20.40 10.66
N GLY A 333 23.39 -20.21 9.37
CA GLY A 333 23.89 -21.06 8.29
C GLY A 333 25.03 -20.46 7.46
N GLY A 334 25.62 -19.36 7.92
CA GLY A 334 26.55 -18.52 7.15
C GLY A 334 25.78 -17.57 6.22
N ASP A 335 25.95 -16.27 6.44
CA ASP A 335 25.29 -15.22 5.64
C ASP A 335 26.13 -14.88 4.41
N THR A 336 26.00 -15.68 3.35
CA THR A 336 26.73 -15.49 2.08
C THR A 336 25.78 -15.21 0.92
N ALA A 337 26.24 -14.43 -0.07
CA ALA A 337 25.39 -13.97 -1.17
C ALA A 337 24.89 -15.13 -2.05
N ASP A 338 25.71 -16.17 -2.27
CA ASP A 338 25.36 -17.35 -3.06
C ASP A 338 24.18 -18.15 -2.47
N LYS A 339 23.99 -18.10 -1.14
CA LYS A 339 22.92 -18.83 -0.43
C LYS A 339 21.65 -18.01 -0.21
N TYR A 340 21.66 -16.72 -0.54
CA TYR A 340 20.60 -15.79 -0.16
C TYR A 340 19.18 -16.25 -0.57
N PHE A 341 19.00 -16.66 -1.83
CA PHE A 341 17.70 -17.11 -2.32
C PHE A 341 17.35 -18.50 -1.83
N THR A 342 18.33 -19.42 -1.77
CA THR A 342 18.14 -20.77 -1.25
C THR A 342 17.64 -20.74 0.20
N ARG A 343 18.15 -19.81 1.03
CA ARG A 343 17.66 -19.62 2.41
C ARG A 343 16.22 -19.16 2.45
N THR A 344 15.82 -18.30 1.51
CA THR A 344 14.42 -17.85 1.40
C THR A 344 13.53 -19.03 0.99
N GLU A 345 13.92 -19.80 -0.03
CA GLU A 345 13.19 -20.98 -0.48
C GLU A 345 13.05 -22.05 0.61
N ASN A 346 14.12 -22.31 1.38
CA ASN A 346 14.09 -23.29 2.46
C ASN A 346 13.09 -22.94 3.59
N ILE A 347 12.81 -21.65 3.80
CA ILE A 347 11.90 -21.19 4.86
C ILE A 347 10.49 -20.89 4.32
N ALA A 348 10.40 -20.21 3.18
CA ALA A 348 9.15 -19.73 2.61
C ALA A 348 8.58 -20.64 1.50
N GLY A 349 9.35 -21.61 1.02
CA GLY A 349 8.99 -22.46 -0.14
C GLY A 349 9.08 -21.76 -1.49
N VAL A 350 9.27 -20.43 -1.53
CA VAL A 350 9.33 -19.59 -2.73
C VAL A 350 10.28 -18.41 -2.56
N ARG A 351 10.78 -17.83 -3.66
CA ARG A 351 11.70 -16.66 -3.64
C ARG A 351 11.01 -15.31 -3.49
N ASP A 352 9.80 -15.19 -4.03
CA ASP A 352 9.05 -13.94 -4.15
C ASP A 352 7.56 -14.23 -4.36
N MET A 353 6.68 -13.55 -3.62
CA MET A 353 5.22 -13.63 -3.80
C MET A 353 4.61 -12.32 -4.31
N ARG A 354 5.45 -11.35 -4.70
CA ARG A 354 4.94 -10.06 -5.19
C ARG A 354 4.39 -10.20 -6.59
N PHE A 355 3.11 -9.91 -6.73
CA PHE A 355 2.47 -9.72 -8.02
C PHE A 355 2.80 -8.31 -8.57
N GLN A 356 3.90 -8.20 -9.30
CA GLN A 356 4.29 -6.94 -9.97
C GLN A 356 3.43 -6.64 -11.20
N ALA A 357 2.72 -7.63 -11.76
CA ALA A 357 1.82 -7.44 -12.90
C ALA A 357 0.65 -6.47 -12.62
N LEU A 358 0.28 -6.25 -11.35
CA LEU A 358 -0.75 -5.30 -10.94
C LEU A 358 -0.20 -3.89 -10.66
N MET A 359 1.11 -3.77 -10.43
CA MET A 359 1.77 -2.53 -10.03
C MET A 359 1.60 -1.36 -11.04
N PRO A 360 1.58 -1.58 -12.37
CA PRO A 360 1.44 -0.48 -13.32
C PRO A 360 0.10 0.27 -13.28
N ASP A 361 -0.94 -0.24 -12.62
CA ASP A 361 -2.29 0.35 -12.63
C ASP A 361 -2.30 1.80 -12.16
N ILE A 362 -1.56 2.10 -11.10
CA ILE A 362 -1.45 3.47 -10.58
C ILE A 362 -0.72 4.39 -11.56
N LEU A 363 0.21 3.86 -12.36
CA LEU A 363 0.89 4.66 -13.39
C LEU A 363 -0.06 4.99 -14.53
N HIS A 364 -0.88 4.02 -14.95
CA HIS A 364 -1.96 4.24 -15.93
C HIS A 364 -3.00 5.21 -15.39
N TRP A 365 -3.35 5.11 -14.11
CA TRP A 365 -4.28 6.05 -13.46
C TRP A 365 -3.73 7.48 -13.45
N LEU A 366 -2.43 7.65 -13.19
CA LEU A 366 -1.74 8.95 -13.26
C LEU A 366 -1.54 9.46 -14.70
N GLY A 367 -1.90 8.70 -15.73
CA GLY A 367 -1.71 9.08 -17.13
C GLY A 367 -0.27 8.98 -17.64
N ILE A 368 0.61 8.28 -16.91
CA ILE A 368 2.03 8.16 -17.27
C ILE A 368 2.18 7.23 -18.47
N LYS A 369 2.82 7.72 -19.53
CA LYS A 369 3.14 6.93 -20.74
C LYS A 369 4.65 6.75 -20.98
N LYS A 370 5.46 7.61 -20.37
CA LYS A 370 6.92 7.65 -20.50
C LYS A 370 7.56 7.99 -19.16
N ILE A 371 8.60 7.26 -18.80
CA ILE A 371 9.44 7.49 -17.62
C ILE A 371 10.86 7.77 -18.10
N ASP A 372 11.36 8.99 -17.91
CA ASP A 372 12.70 9.36 -18.33
C ASP A 372 13.76 8.70 -17.45
N ARG A 373 13.51 8.64 -16.14
CA ARG A 373 14.44 8.04 -15.16
C ARG A 373 13.67 7.13 -14.19
N MET A 374 13.86 5.82 -14.29
CA MET A 374 13.35 4.85 -13.33
C MET A 374 14.44 4.46 -12.33
N LEU A 375 14.21 4.74 -11.04
CA LEU A 375 15.13 4.48 -9.94
C LEU A 375 14.90 3.08 -9.37
N SER A 376 15.30 2.06 -10.14
CA SER A 376 15.09 0.66 -9.80
C SER A 376 16.11 -0.24 -10.50
N MET A 377 16.59 -1.24 -9.76
CA MET A 377 17.39 -2.36 -10.29
C MET A 377 16.53 -3.60 -10.59
N SER A 378 15.26 -3.61 -10.16
CA SER A 378 14.39 -4.79 -10.31
C SER A 378 13.90 -4.93 -11.76
N ASN A 379 14.24 -6.06 -12.40
CA ASN A 379 13.69 -6.41 -13.72
C ASN A 379 12.19 -6.67 -13.64
N MET A 380 11.70 -7.38 -12.61
CA MET A 380 10.25 -7.62 -12.45
C MET A 380 9.43 -6.32 -12.47
N LYS A 381 9.91 -5.25 -11.83
CA LYS A 381 9.24 -3.93 -11.87
C LYS A 381 9.35 -3.29 -13.26
N HIS A 382 10.53 -3.31 -13.85
CA HIS A 382 10.78 -2.76 -15.19
C HIS A 382 9.88 -3.45 -16.23
N ASP A 383 9.91 -4.77 -16.27
CA ASP A 383 9.24 -5.59 -17.27
C ASP A 383 7.72 -5.44 -17.15
N ALA A 384 7.17 -5.42 -15.92
CA ALA A 384 5.75 -5.15 -15.71
C ALA A 384 5.31 -3.78 -16.27
N ILE A 385 6.12 -2.74 -16.10
CA ILE A 385 5.82 -1.40 -16.62
C ILE A 385 5.87 -1.39 -18.15
N VAL A 386 6.95 -1.90 -18.74
CA VAL A 386 7.13 -1.92 -20.20
C VAL A 386 6.06 -2.77 -20.88
N GLN A 387 5.77 -3.96 -20.36
CA GLN A 387 4.72 -4.85 -20.88
C GLN A 387 3.32 -4.23 -20.78
N SER A 388 3.09 -3.34 -19.80
CA SER A 388 1.83 -2.59 -19.70
C SER A 388 1.69 -1.45 -20.73
N GLY A 389 2.77 -1.15 -21.48
CA GLY A 389 2.82 -0.16 -22.55
C GLY A 389 3.49 1.17 -22.19
N ILE A 390 4.13 1.28 -21.02
CA ILE A 390 4.80 2.50 -20.57
C ILE A 390 6.29 2.42 -20.90
N LYS A 391 6.82 3.42 -21.61
CA LYS A 391 8.23 3.46 -22.03
C LYS A 391 9.12 3.88 -20.86
N ILE A 392 10.26 3.20 -20.68
CA ILE A 392 11.31 3.61 -19.73
C ILE A 392 12.56 3.97 -20.54
N LEU A 393 13.03 5.21 -20.43
CA LEU A 393 14.20 5.68 -21.19
C LEU A 393 15.52 5.34 -20.50
N LYS A 394 15.60 5.50 -19.18
CA LYS A 394 16.80 5.21 -18.39
C LYS A 394 16.45 4.53 -17.08
N ARG A 395 17.15 3.44 -16.78
CA ARG A 395 17.18 2.82 -15.45
C ARG A 395 18.38 3.38 -14.67
N VAL A 396 18.15 3.76 -13.43
CA VAL A 396 19.16 4.34 -12.54
C VAL A 396 19.32 3.41 -11.34
N PRO A 397 20.47 2.74 -11.16
CA PRO A 397 20.74 1.91 -10.00
C PRO A 397 20.96 2.76 -8.74
N ILE A 398 21.00 2.12 -7.56
CA ILE A 398 21.48 2.80 -6.36
C ILE A 398 22.98 3.12 -6.53
N PRO A 399 23.46 4.31 -6.12
CA PRO A 399 24.89 4.60 -6.08
C PRO A 399 25.66 3.69 -5.12
N GLU A 400 26.89 3.34 -5.47
CA GLU A 400 27.74 2.40 -4.72
C GLU A 400 28.03 2.88 -3.30
N GLU A 401 28.24 4.19 -3.14
CA GLU A 401 28.50 4.85 -1.86
C GLU A 401 27.31 4.82 -0.90
N LEU A 402 26.10 4.50 -1.40
CA LEU A 402 24.89 4.37 -0.59
C LEU A 402 24.56 2.92 -0.23
N ILE A 403 25.42 1.95 -0.55
CA ILE A 403 25.22 0.54 -0.21
C ILE A 403 25.94 0.23 1.12
N PRO A 404 25.20 -0.03 2.23
CA PRO A 404 25.80 -0.49 3.48
C PRO A 404 26.60 -1.78 3.29
N SER A 405 27.70 -1.95 4.04
CA SER A 405 28.58 -3.13 3.95
C SER A 405 27.83 -4.45 4.11
N ASP A 406 26.97 -4.55 5.12
CA ASP A 406 26.18 -5.76 5.42
C ASP A 406 25.13 -6.06 4.34
N SER A 407 24.65 -5.02 3.66
CA SER A 407 23.66 -5.16 2.60
C SER A 407 24.26 -5.68 1.28
N ARG A 408 25.60 -5.80 1.17
CA ARG A 408 26.27 -6.38 0.00
C ARG A 408 25.82 -7.81 -0.28
N VAL A 409 25.62 -8.60 0.78
CA VAL A 409 25.07 -9.97 0.67
C VAL A 409 23.75 -9.97 -0.10
N GLU A 410 22.89 -8.99 0.15
CA GLU A 410 21.61 -8.87 -0.53
C GLU A 410 21.78 -8.37 -1.98
N ILE A 411 22.51 -7.27 -2.17
CA ILE A 411 22.57 -6.59 -3.47
C ILE A 411 23.30 -7.44 -4.51
N ASP A 412 24.41 -8.08 -4.13
CA ASP A 412 25.24 -8.88 -5.03
C ASP A 412 24.49 -10.17 -5.42
N ALA A 413 23.77 -10.77 -4.48
CA ALA A 413 22.88 -11.89 -4.75
C ALA A 413 21.77 -11.51 -5.75
N LYS A 414 21.16 -10.32 -5.57
CA LYS A 414 20.12 -9.81 -6.49
C LYS A 414 20.67 -9.54 -7.88
N ILE A 415 21.85 -8.92 -7.99
CA ILE A 415 22.52 -8.67 -9.28
C ILE A 415 22.77 -9.99 -10.01
N ASN A 416 23.29 -10.99 -9.31
CA ASN A 416 23.53 -12.32 -9.89
C ASN A 416 22.22 -13.04 -10.29
N ALA A 417 21.14 -12.82 -9.55
CA ALA A 417 19.80 -13.30 -9.93
C ALA A 417 19.14 -12.46 -11.06
N GLY A 418 19.90 -11.58 -11.70
CA GLY A 418 19.51 -10.84 -12.90
C GLY A 418 19.10 -9.39 -12.66
N TYR A 419 19.21 -8.82 -11.45
CA TYR A 419 18.90 -7.40 -11.25
C TYR A 419 19.84 -6.51 -12.08
N PHE A 420 19.29 -5.44 -12.64
CA PHE A 420 20.04 -4.50 -13.46
C PHE A 420 21.11 -3.79 -12.64
N THR A 421 22.32 -3.73 -13.20
CA THR A 421 23.45 -2.98 -12.66
C THR A 421 24.23 -2.36 -13.82
N THR A 422 24.89 -1.24 -13.55
CA THR A 422 25.91 -0.67 -14.45
C THR A 422 27.33 -1.02 -13.99
N GLY A 423 27.46 -1.72 -12.86
CA GLY A 423 28.72 -2.14 -12.26
C GLY A 423 29.13 -3.57 -12.58
N LYS A 424 30.10 -4.10 -11.83
CA LYS A 424 30.65 -5.45 -12.00
C LYS A 424 29.59 -6.52 -11.69
N GLN A 425 29.53 -7.57 -12.51
CA GLN A 425 28.84 -8.82 -12.18
C GLN A 425 29.82 -9.78 -11.54
N TYR A 426 29.44 -10.37 -10.40
CA TYR A 426 30.28 -11.27 -9.63
C TYR A 426 30.09 -12.72 -10.06
N THR A 427 31.16 -13.52 -10.03
CA THR A 427 31.07 -14.98 -10.22
C THR A 427 30.53 -15.67 -8.96
N MET A 428 30.12 -16.94 -9.06
CA MET A 428 29.65 -17.71 -7.89
C MET A 428 30.73 -17.86 -6.80
N GLU A 429 32.00 -17.95 -7.18
CA GLU A 429 33.13 -17.99 -6.24
C GLU A 429 33.31 -16.66 -5.52
N GLU A 430 33.19 -15.54 -6.25
CA GLU A 430 33.23 -14.20 -5.66
C GLU A 430 32.04 -13.98 -4.71
N LEU A 431 30.84 -14.45 -5.03
CA LEU A 431 29.66 -14.34 -4.17
C LEU A 431 29.81 -15.11 -2.85
N ALA A 432 30.47 -16.27 -2.86
CA ALA A 432 30.74 -17.04 -1.64
C ALA A 432 31.71 -16.32 -0.69
N SER A 433 32.49 -15.36 -1.21
CA SER A 433 33.38 -14.51 -0.42
C SER A 433 32.70 -13.29 0.19
N VAL A 434 31.52 -12.89 -0.32
CA VAL A 434 30.71 -11.80 0.25
C VAL A 434 29.96 -12.33 1.48
N ARG A 435 30.35 -11.86 2.67
CA ARG A 435 29.81 -12.32 3.95
C ARG A 435 29.17 -11.18 4.74
N GLY A 436 28.01 -11.44 5.33
CA GLY A 436 27.37 -10.59 6.32
C GLY A 436 27.86 -10.89 7.74
N ARG A 437 27.35 -10.14 8.73
CA ARG A 437 27.66 -10.39 10.15
C ARG A 437 27.20 -11.79 10.59
N GLY A 438 28.02 -12.42 11.44
CA GLY A 438 27.78 -13.73 12.03
C GLY A 438 26.67 -13.75 13.09
N TRP A 439 26.48 -14.92 13.71
CA TRP A 439 25.48 -15.15 14.76
C TRP A 439 25.84 -14.45 16.09
N GLU A 440 27.12 -14.39 16.44
CA GLU A 440 27.59 -13.77 17.69
C GLU A 440 27.33 -12.26 17.72
N LYS A 441 26.66 -11.80 18.79
CA LYS A 441 26.23 -10.42 18.98
C LYS A 441 26.51 -9.91 20.39
N TRP A 442 26.24 -8.62 20.61
CA TRP A 442 26.35 -7.96 21.92
C TRP A 442 25.58 -8.68 23.05
N GLU A 443 24.55 -9.47 22.74
CA GLU A 443 23.76 -10.28 23.69
C GLU A 443 24.50 -11.55 24.15
N ASP A 444 25.52 -12.00 23.39
CA ASP A 444 26.40 -13.11 23.77
C ASP A 444 27.61 -12.62 24.58
N VAL A 445 27.72 -11.30 24.80
CA VAL A 445 28.66 -10.70 25.74
C VAL A 445 28.02 -10.85 27.12
N THR A 446 28.60 -11.69 27.99
CA THR A 446 28.20 -11.75 29.41
C THR A 446 28.28 -10.36 30.01
N HIS A 447 27.11 -9.83 30.43
CA HIS A 447 26.96 -8.53 31.09
C HIS A 447 27.39 -8.55 32.55
#